data_AF-A0A1I3P8J6-F1
#
_entry.id   AF-A0A1I3P8J6-F1
#
_cell.length_a   1.000
_cell.length_b   1.000
_cell.length_c   1.000
_cell.angle_alpha   90.00
_cell.angle_beta   90.00
_cell.angle_gamma   90.00
#
_symmetry.space_group_name_H-M   'P 1'
#
loop_
_entity.id
_entity.type
_entity.pdbx_description
1 polymer ?
#
loop_
_entity_poly.entity_id
_entity_poly.type
_entity_poly.pdbx_seq_one_letter_code
_entity_poly.pdbx_strand_id
1 'polypeptide(L)' 'MNNVILSVKKFLKSEDGPTAVEYAVMLALIVIVCLTAIKAVGTNAAARFNQISNQLT' A
#
# COMPACT_ATOMS: atom_id res chain seq x y z
N MET A 1 7.87 20.03 -37.54
CA MET A 1 6.99 20.38 -36.40
C MET A 1 5.76 19.47 -36.25
N ASN A 2 5.55 18.46 -37.09
CA ASN A 2 4.35 17.59 -37.01
C ASN A 2 4.52 16.42 -36.02
N ASN A 3 5.76 15.97 -35.79
CA ASN A 3 6.02 14.79 -34.95
C ASN A 3 5.77 15.05 -33.46
N VAL A 4 5.99 16.27 -32.98
CA VAL A 4 5.73 16.64 -31.57
C VAL A 4 4.23 16.62 -31.28
N ILE A 5 3.42 17.16 -32.19
CA ILE A 5 1.96 17.17 -32.08
C ILE A 5 1.40 15.74 -32.11
N LEU A 6 1.98 14.86 -32.93
CA LEU A 6 1.62 13.43 -32.97
C LEU A 6 1.97 12.69 -31.68
N SER A 7 3.16 12.95 -31.10
CA SER A 7 3.56 12.35 -29.82
C SER A 7 2.67 12.79 -28.66
N VAL A 8 2.30 14.08 -28.60
CA VAL A 8 1.38 14.60 -27.58
C VAL A 8 -0.02 14.00 -27.73
N LYS A 9 -0.53 13.87 -28.97
CA LYS A 9 -1.82 13.21 -29.24
C LYS A 9 -1.81 11.73 -28.85
N LYS A 10 -0.68 11.03 -29.06
CA LYS A 10 -0.52 9.63 -28.68
C LYS A 10 -0.45 9.46 -27.16
N PHE A 11 0.24 10.37 -26.46
CA PHE A 11 0.30 10.38 -25.00
C PHE A 11 -1.07 10.67 -24.36
N LEU A 12 -1.83 11.64 -24.89
CA LEU A 12 -3.21 11.91 -24.45
C LEU A 12 -4.19 10.76 -24.72
N LYS A 13 -3.85 9.85 -25.64
CA LYS A 13 -4.63 8.65 -25.96
C LYS A 13 -4.07 7.38 -25.27
N SER A 14 -2.95 7.46 -24.57
CA SER A 14 -2.37 6.32 -23.86
C SER A 14 -3.11 6.10 -22.55
N GLU A 15 -3.82 4.97 -22.46
CA GLU A 15 -4.51 4.49 -21.25
C GLU A 15 -3.58 3.67 -20.32
N ASP A 16 -2.29 3.64 -20.64
CA ASP A 16 -1.25 2.98 -19.85
C ASP A 16 -1.06 3.61 -18.45
N GLY A 17 -1.29 4.93 -18.34
CA GLY A 17 -1.23 5.67 -17.07
C GLY A 17 -2.31 5.24 -16.06
N PRO A 18 -3.61 5.26 -16.44
CA PRO A 18 -4.69 4.74 -15.61
C PRO A 18 -4.47 3.29 -15.16
N THR A 19 -4.02 2.42 -16.07
CA THR A 19 -3.80 0.99 -15.79
C THR A 19 -2.71 0.78 -14.73
N ALA A 20 -1.63 1.58 -14.75
CA ALA A 20 -0.59 1.52 -13.72
C ALA A 20 -1.09 1.93 -12.33
N VAL A 21 -2.02 2.89 -12.26
CA VAL A 21 -2.62 3.35 -11.00
C VAL A 21 -3.54 2.29 -10.41
N GLU A 22 -4.31 1.57 -11.23
CA GLU A 22 -5.20 0.50 -10.76
C GLU A 22 -4.42 -0.61 -10.04
N TYR A 23 -3.36 -1.14 -10.66
CA TYR A 23 -2.53 -2.17 -10.04
C TYR A 23 -1.78 -1.67 -8.80
N ALA A 24 -1.32 -0.42 -8.79
CA ALA A 24 -0.66 0.17 -7.64
C ALA A 24 -1.59 0.29 -6.43
N VAL A 25 -2.85 0.69 -6.65
CA VAL A 25 -3.86 0.79 -5.60
C VAL A 25 -4.22 -0.59 -5.04
N MET A 26 -4.37 -1.61 -5.90
CA MET A 26 -4.62 -2.98 -5.43
C MET A 26 -3.51 -3.48 -4.51
N LEU A 27 -2.25 -3.25 -4.89
CA LEU A 27 -1.09 -3.66 -4.10
C LEU A 27 -0.98 -2.87 -2.78
N ALA A 28 -1.28 -1.57 -2.81
CA ALA A 28 -1.31 -0.73 -1.61
C ALA A 28 -2.36 -1.22 -0.59
N LEU A 29 -3.54 -1.65 -1.03
CA LEU A 29 -4.57 -2.20 -0.14
C LEU A 29 -4.13 -3.49 0.55
N ILE A 30 -3.41 -4.37 -0.14
CA ILE A 30 -2.85 -5.59 0.45
C ILE A 30 -1.83 -5.23 1.53
N VAL A 31 -0.92 -4.30 1.24
CA VAL A 31 0.11 -3.87 2.20
C VAL A 31 -0.53 -3.27 3.45
N ILE A 32 -1.55 -2.41 3.29
CA ILE A 32 -2.27 -1.82 4.43
C ILE A 32 -2.88 -2.90 5.31
N VAL A 33 -3.53 -3.92 4.73
CA VAL A 33 -4.13 -5.04 5.49
C VAL A 33 -3.06 -5.84 6.25
N CYS A 34 -1.90 -6.10 5.65
CA CYS A 34 -0.80 -6.76 6.35
C CYS A 34 -0.30 -5.91 7.52
N LEU A 35 -0.14 -4.60 7.33
CA LEU A 35 0.31 -3.68 8.38
C LEU A 35 -0.69 -3.60 9.54
N THR A 36 -2.00 -3.60 9.27
CA THR A 36 -3.02 -3.59 10.34
C THR A 36 -3.01 -4.90 11.12
N ALA A 37 -2.88 -6.05 10.44
CA ALA A 37 -2.77 -7.35 11.09
C ALA A 37 -1.51 -7.44 11.99
N ILE A 38 -0.35 -7.02 11.47
CA ILE A 38 0.91 -7.01 12.25
C ILE A 38 0.77 -6.11 13.47
N LYS A 39 0.20 -4.91 13.32
CA LYS A 39 -0.06 -4.01 14.45
C LYS A 39 -0.93 -4.66 15.51
N ALA A 40 -2.05 -5.27 15.11
CA ALA A 40 -2.97 -5.92 16.04
C ALA A 40 -2.32 -7.08 16.79
N VAL A 41 -1.51 -7.91 16.12
CA VAL A 41 -0.74 -8.98 16.77
C VAL A 41 0.27 -8.39 17.75
N GLY A 42 1.00 -7.35 17.35
CA GLY A 42 1.97 -6.66 18.19
C GLY A 42 1.38 -6.08 19.47
N THR A 43 0.22 -5.40 19.40
CA THR A 43 -0.46 -4.87 20.59
C THR A 43 -0.91 -5.98 21.54
N ASN A 44 -1.45 -7.08 21.00
CA ASN A 44 -1.84 -8.22 21.82
C ASN A 44 -0.62 -8.88 22.49
N ALA A 45 0.47 -9.08 21.76
CA ALA A 45 1.70 -9.63 22.33
C ALA A 45 2.27 -8.73 23.43
N ALA A 46 2.35 -7.42 23.20
CA ALA A 46 2.81 -6.46 24.21
C ALA A 46 1.94 -6.49 25.47
N ALA A 47 0.61 -6.55 25.32
CA ALA A 47 -0.31 -6.69 26.44
C ALA A 47 -0.03 -7.97 27.25
N ARG A 48 0.21 -9.11 26.58
CA ARG A 48 0.56 -10.37 27.26
C ARG A 48 1.88 -10.28 28.01
N PHE A 49 2.92 -9.70 27.41
CA PHE A 49 4.20 -9.53 28.08
C PHE A 49 4.10 -8.61 29.31
N ASN A 50 3.32 -7.53 29.22
CA ASN A 50 3.05 -6.67 30.37
C ASN A 50 2.31 -7.41 31.49
N GLN A 51 1.32 -8.26 31.15
CA GLN A 51 0.65 -9.09 32.15
C GLN A 51 1.62 -10.02 32.88
N ILE A 52 2.51 -10.69 32.14
CA ILE A 52 3.53 -11.57 32.72
C ILE A 52 4.50 -10.77 33.60
N SER A 53 4.96 -9.61 33.14
CA SER A 53 5.86 -8.74 33.91
C SER A 53 5.23 -8.30 35.23
N ASN A 54 3.94 -7.96 35.22
CA ASN A 54 3.21 -7.57 36.42
C ASN A 54 2.97 -8.74 37.39
N GLN A 55 3.00 -9.98 36.92
CA GLN A 55 2.89 -11.17 37.76
C GLN A 55 4.24 -11.60 38.36
N LEU A 56 5.35 -11.10 37.81
CA LEU A 56 6.71 -11.41 38.25
C LEU A 56 7.28 -10.40 39.26
N THR A 57 6.57 -9.28 39.48
CA THR A 57 6.89 -8.25 40.48
C THR A 57 5.89 -8.33 41.62
#